data_AF-A0A843FE82-F1
#
_entry.id   AF-A0A843FE82-F1
#
_cell.length_a   1.000
_cell.length_b   1.000
_cell.length_c   1.000
_cell.angle_alpha   90.00
_cell.angle_beta   90.00
_cell.angle_gamma   90.00
#
_symmetry.space_group_name_H-M   'P 1'
#
loop_
_entity.id
_entity.type
_entity.pdbx_description
1 polymer ?
#
loop_
_entity_poly.entity_id
_entity_poly.type
_entity_poly.pdbx_seq_one_letter_code
_entity_poly.pdbx_strand_id
1 'polypeptide(L)'
;TLEELGDKVSEDEKSNVEKLVGELREVIAGDDIDAIKSKTEELEKVVQEIGAKIYQQAQAEAQAQQAAGQDPNAGAQDAPNDDDDTIDADYKVKDD
;
A
#
# COMPACT_ATOMS: atom_id res chain seq x y z
N THR A 1 2.05 -11.23 -11.27
CA THR A 1 1.04 -10.58 -12.13
C THR A 1 -0.04 -9.96 -11.26
N LEU A 2 -0.97 -9.17 -11.80
CA LEU A 2 -2.10 -8.61 -11.02
C LEU A 2 -2.90 -9.72 -10.30
N GLU A 3 -2.94 -10.92 -10.90
CA GLU A 3 -3.52 -12.13 -10.34
C GLU A 3 -2.81 -12.61 -9.06
N GLU A 4 -1.48 -12.46 -8.96
CA GLU A 4 -0.70 -12.84 -7.76
C GLU A 4 -0.98 -11.91 -6.57
N LEU A 5 -1.44 -10.68 -6.84
CA LEU A 5 -1.79 -9.72 -5.79
C LEU A 5 -3.17 -10.00 -5.19
N GLY A 6 -4.00 -10.82 -5.85
CA GLY A 6 -5.24 -11.38 -5.28
C GLY A 6 -6.14 -10.32 -4.61
N ASP A 7 -6.50 -10.57 -3.36
CA ASP A 7 -7.40 -9.70 -2.56
C ASP A 7 -6.70 -8.45 -1.99
N LYS A 8 -5.38 -8.29 -2.19
CA LYS A 8 -4.62 -7.12 -1.73
C LYS A 8 -4.83 -5.89 -2.61
N VAL A 9 -5.51 -6.05 -3.75
CA VAL A 9 -5.81 -4.99 -4.72
C VAL A 9 -7.31 -4.94 -4.89
N SER A 10 -7.89 -3.73 -4.81
CA SER A 10 -9.34 -3.57 -4.96
C SER A 10 -9.79 -3.87 -6.40
N GLU A 11 -11.09 -4.15 -6.58
CA GLU A 11 -11.67 -4.33 -7.92
C GLU A 11 -11.49 -3.08 -8.80
N ASP A 12 -11.64 -1.90 -8.22
CA ASP A 12 -11.43 -0.63 -8.93
C ASP A 12 -9.99 -0.48 -9.42
N GLU A 13 -9.01 -0.81 -8.57
CA GLU A 13 -7.59 -0.78 -8.92
C GLU A 13 -7.28 -1.80 -10.03
N LYS A 14 -7.87 -3.00 -9.95
CA LYS A 14 -7.74 -4.02 -11.00
C LYS A 14 -8.31 -3.54 -12.32
N SER A 15 -9.54 -3.05 -12.30
CA SER A 15 -10.24 -2.52 -13.48
C SER A 15 -9.47 -1.36 -14.11
N ASN A 16 -8.86 -0.49 -13.31
CA ASN A 16 -8.06 0.61 -13.82
C ASN A 16 -6.79 0.13 -14.54
N VAL A 17 -6.07 -0.83 -13.94
CA VAL A 17 -4.89 -1.43 -14.58
C VAL A 17 -5.26 -2.15 -15.88
N GLU A 18 -6.31 -2.95 -15.88
CA GLU A 18 -6.78 -3.67 -17.08
C GLU A 18 -7.14 -2.71 -18.21
N LYS A 19 -7.83 -1.61 -17.88
CA LYS A 19 -8.16 -0.54 -18.82
C LYS A 19 -6.90 0.08 -19.42
N LEU A 20 -5.94 0.49 -18.59
CA LEU A 20 -4.68 1.11 -19.05
C LEU A 20 -3.85 0.16 -19.90
N VAL A 21 -3.83 -1.13 -19.57
CA VAL A 21 -3.20 -2.17 -20.42
C VAL A 21 -3.90 -2.28 -21.77
N GLY A 22 -5.23 -2.21 -21.80
CA GLY A 22 -6.00 -2.18 -23.05
C GLY A 22 -5.65 -0.97 -23.91
N GLU A 23 -5.71 0.23 -23.33
CA GLU A 23 -5.37 1.48 -24.02
C GLU A 23 -3.92 1.50 -24.50
N LEU A 24 -2.97 1.00 -23.69
CA LEU A 24 -1.56 0.88 -24.07
C LEU A 24 -1.39 -0.06 -25.28
N ARG A 25 -2.11 -1.18 -25.32
CA ARG A 25 -2.09 -2.10 -26.47
C ARG A 25 -2.64 -1.47 -27.73
N GLU A 26 -3.68 -0.65 -27.61
CA GLU A 26 -4.25 0.09 -28.75
C GLU A 26 -3.26 1.12 -29.31
N VAL A 27 -2.59 1.89 -28.46
CA VAL A 27 -1.62 2.90 -28.93
C VAL A 27 -0.32 2.29 -29.47
N ILE A 28 0.12 1.13 -28.93
CA ILE A 28 1.27 0.38 -29.47
C ILE A 28 1.00 -0.17 -30.87
N ALA A 29 -0.26 -0.37 -31.25
CA ALA A 29 -0.61 -0.78 -32.61
C ALA A 29 -0.45 0.34 -33.64
N GLY A 30 -0.27 1.59 -33.20
CA GLY A 30 0.02 2.75 -34.04
C GLY A 30 1.47 3.23 -33.94
N ASP A 31 1.73 4.43 -34.47
CA ASP A 31 3.06 5.04 -34.55
C ASP A 31 3.24 6.28 -33.64
N ASP A 32 2.29 6.55 -32.74
CA ASP A 32 2.34 7.70 -31.84
C ASP A 32 3.20 7.38 -30.60
N ILE A 33 4.50 7.66 -30.73
CA ILE A 33 5.48 7.45 -29.65
C ILE A 33 5.17 8.25 -28.39
N ASP A 34 4.58 9.44 -28.53
CA ASP A 34 4.26 10.29 -27.39
C ASP A 34 3.05 9.72 -26.62
N ALA A 35 2.05 9.21 -27.34
CA ALA A 35 0.92 8.48 -26.74
C ALA A 35 1.38 7.19 -26.03
N ILE A 36 2.28 6.42 -26.64
CA ILE A 36 2.85 5.20 -26.02
C ILE A 36 3.59 5.54 -24.72
N LYS A 37 4.43 6.58 -24.73
CA LYS A 37 5.15 7.03 -23.53
C LYS A 37 4.19 7.47 -22.44
N SER A 38 3.23 8.32 -22.77
CA SER A 38 2.25 8.81 -21.81
C SER A 38 1.45 7.68 -21.16
N LYS A 39 1.00 6.69 -21.95
CA LYS A 39 0.27 5.52 -21.43
C LYS A 39 1.16 4.58 -20.61
N THR A 40 2.43 4.47 -20.96
CA THR A 40 3.41 3.70 -20.17
C THR A 40 3.63 4.35 -18.81
N GLU A 41 3.87 5.67 -18.77
CA GLU A 41 4.05 6.43 -17.52
C GLU A 41 2.80 6.36 -16.63
N GLU A 42 1.61 6.47 -17.23
CA GLU A 42 0.33 6.34 -16.51
C GLU A 42 0.19 4.95 -15.87
N LEU A 43 0.48 3.88 -16.63
CA LEU A 43 0.44 2.51 -16.13
C LEU A 43 1.48 2.27 -15.02
N GLU A 44 2.72 2.74 -15.20
CA GLU A 44 3.79 2.64 -14.20
C GLU A 44 3.40 3.30 -12.89
N LYS A 45 2.84 4.52 -12.96
CA LYS A 45 2.38 5.26 -11.78
C LYS A 45 1.31 4.48 -11.01
N VAL A 46 0.30 3.94 -11.69
CA VAL A 46 -0.76 3.17 -11.03
C VAL A 46 -0.20 1.91 -10.36
N VAL A 47 0.73 1.21 -11.01
CA VAL A 47 1.37 0.02 -10.41
C VAL A 47 2.21 0.38 -9.18
N GLN A 48 2.93 1.50 -9.22
CA GLN A 48 3.69 1.99 -8.06
C GLN A 48 2.77 2.37 -6.89
N GLU A 49 1.66 3.06 -7.17
CA GLU A 49 0.67 3.43 -6.16
C GLU A 49 0.06 2.20 -5.49
N ILE A 50 -0.33 1.19 -6.29
CA ILE A 50 -0.82 -0.10 -5.78
C ILE A 50 0.25 -0.79 -4.92
N GLY A 51 1.50 -0.86 -5.40
CA GLY A 51 2.60 -1.47 -4.67
C GLY A 51 2.86 -0.79 -3.31
N ALA A 52 2.85 0.55 -3.29
CA ALA A 52 3.01 1.33 -2.07
C ALA A 52 1.87 1.05 -1.08
N LYS A 53 0.62 1.01 -1.56
CA LYS A 53 -0.56 0.72 -0.74
C LYS A 53 -0.48 -0.69 -0.13
N ILE A 54 -0.11 -1.69 -0.92
CA ILE A 54 0.05 -3.08 -0.42
C ILE A 54 1.14 -3.14 0.66
N TYR A 55 2.26 -2.47 0.45
CA TYR A 55 3.34 -2.42 1.44
C TYR A 55 2.88 -1.75 2.73
N GLN A 56 2.19 -0.62 2.63
CA GLN A 56 1.62 0.09 3.78
C GLN A 56 0.61 -0.79 4.54
N GLN A 57 -0.28 -1.49 3.82
CA GLN A 57 -1.24 -2.42 4.43
C GLN A 57 -0.53 -3.57 5.14
N ALA A 58 0.49 -4.17 4.53
CA ALA A 58 1.27 -5.25 5.15
C ALA A 58 1.99 -4.78 6.42
N GLN A 59 2.50 -3.54 6.42
CA GLN A 59 3.12 -2.95 7.60
C GLN A 59 2.10 -2.71 8.73
N ALA A 60 0.92 -2.18 8.40
CA ALA A 60 -0.15 -1.97 9.36
C ALA A 60 -0.67 -3.28 9.95
N GLU A 61 -0.81 -4.32 9.13
CA GLU A 61 -1.23 -5.66 9.57
C GLU A 61 -0.19 -6.29 10.52
N ALA A 62 1.10 -6.18 10.20
CA ALA A 62 2.18 -6.65 11.07
C ALA A 62 2.20 -5.93 12.43
N GLN A 63 1.96 -4.62 12.45
CA GLN A 63 1.85 -3.83 13.70
C GLN A 63 0.61 -4.23 14.51
N ALA A 64 -0.54 -4.44 13.86
CA ALA A 64 -1.75 -4.91 14.51
C ALA A 64 -1.58 -6.31 15.13
N GLN A 65 -0.81 -7.19 14.47
CA GLN A 65 -0.50 -8.52 14.98
C GLN A 65 0.46 -8.50 16.18
N GLN A 66 1.40 -7.55 16.22
CA GLN A 66 2.23 -7.33 17.42
C GLN A 66 1.43 -6.78 18.60
N ALA A 67 0.46 -5.89 18.35
CA ALA A 67 -0.44 -5.38 19.39
C ALA A 67 -1.42 -6.45 19.91
N ALA A 68 -1.90 -7.34 19.04
CA ALA A 68 -2.80 -8.44 19.42
C ALA A 68 -2.07 -9.62 20.11
N GLY A 69 -0.73 -9.68 20.04
CA GLY A 69 0.11 -10.67 20.71
C GLY A 69 0.53 -10.29 22.14
N GLN A 70 0.23 -9.07 22.59
CA GLN A 70 0.36 -8.69 23.99
C GLN A 70 -0.89 -9.12 24.74
N ASP A 71 -0.84 -10.33 25.30
CA ASP A 71 -1.77 -10.77 26.34
C ASP A 71 -1.72 -9.75 27.51
N PRO A 72 -2.80 -9.00 27.79
CA PRO A 72 -2.87 -8.09 28.93
C PRO A 72 -2.78 -8.82 30.29
N ASN A 73 -2.78 -10.16 30.28
CA ASN A 73 -2.87 -11.01 31.46
C ASN A 73 -1.59 -11.81 31.76
N ALA A 74 -0.52 -11.65 30.97
CA ALA A 74 0.78 -12.25 31.24
C ALA A 74 1.72 -11.28 32.01
N GLY A 75 1.24 -10.73 33.14
CA GLY A 75 2.07 -9.82 33.92
C GLY A 75 1.41 -9.09 35.09
N ALA A 76 0.38 -9.66 35.73
CA ALA A 76 -0.14 -9.09 36.96
C ALA A 76 0.71 -9.53 38.17
N GLN A 77 1.86 -8.88 38.41
CA GLN A 77 2.34 -8.70 39.78
C GLN A 77 3.28 -7.50 39.95
N ASP A 78 2.84 -6.60 40.84
CA ASP A 78 3.54 -5.47 41.49
C ASP A 78 3.59 -4.06 40.85
N ALA A 79 2.52 -3.28 41.13
CA ALA A 79 2.54 -1.96 41.79
C ALA A 79 2.89 -0.67 40.96
N PRO A 80 2.55 0.56 41.43
CA PRO A 80 1.60 1.45 40.75
C PRO A 80 2.15 2.84 40.33
N ASN A 81 1.42 3.50 39.42
CA ASN A 81 1.39 4.94 39.09
C ASN A 81 2.69 5.59 38.56
N ASP A 82 2.71 6.02 37.30
CA ASP A 82 2.18 7.33 36.89
C ASP A 82 2.22 7.44 35.36
N ASP A 83 1.22 8.14 34.83
CA ASP A 83 0.99 8.61 33.45
C ASP A 83 2.18 8.57 32.47
N ASP A 84 2.04 7.81 31.38
CA ASP A 84 2.33 8.34 30.04
C ASP A 84 1.55 7.55 28.98
N ASP A 85 0.24 7.79 28.97
CA ASP A 85 -0.67 7.32 27.94
C ASP A 85 -0.62 8.33 26.76
N THR A 86 0.53 8.40 26.08
CA THR A 86 0.69 9.26 24.89
C THR A 86 1.55 8.57 23.83
N ILE A 87 0.94 7.71 23.02
CA ILE A 87 1.50 7.39 21.71
C ILE A 87 1.07 8.51 20.77
N ASP A 88 1.83 9.61 20.81
CA ASP A 88 1.72 10.71 19.85
C ASP A 88 2.28 10.20 18.52
N ALA A 89 1.39 9.91 17.56
CA ALA A 89 1.75 9.51 16.22
C ALA A 89 2.24 10.72 15.41
N ASP A 90 3.35 11.31 15.86
CA ASP A 90 4.04 12.39 15.16
C ASP A 90 4.89 11.76 14.03
N TYR A 91 4.26 11.60 12.88
CA TYR A 91 4.94 11.34 11.62
C TYR A 91 5.82 12.55 11.26
N LYS A 92 7.07 12.53 11.70
CA LYS A 92 8.11 13.41 11.15
C LYS A 92 8.66 12.79 9.87
N VAL A 93 8.17 13.27 8.73
CA VAL A 93 8.89 13.19 7.46
C VAL A 93 10.27 13.81 7.70
N LYS A 94 11.31 12.98 7.67
CA LYS A 94 12.66 13.47 7.46
C LYS A 94 12.80 13.75 5.97
N ASP A 95 12.61 15.01 5.60
CA ASP A 95 13.20 15.52 4.37
C ASP A 95 14.71 15.68 4.64
N ASP A 96 15.54 14.94 3.90
CA ASP A 96 17.00 15.14 3.83
C ASP A 96 17.33 16.35 2.93
#